data_AF-A0A918RPR6-F1
#
_entry.id   AF-A0A918RPR6-F1
#
_cell.length_a   1.000
_cell.length_b   1.000
_cell.length_c   1.000
_cell.angle_alpha   90.00
_cell.angle_beta   90.00
_cell.angle_gamma   90.00
#
_symmetry.space_group_name_H-M   'P 1'
#
loop_
_entity.id
_entity.type
_entity.pdbx_description
1 polymer ?
#
loop_
_entity_poly.entity_id
_entity_poly.type
_entity_poly.pdbx_seq_one_letter_code
_entity_poly.pdbx_strand_id
1 'polypeptide(L)' 'MERIDYLAAQTSLAKTMRRVCETEQAIAIDGAGKDQVVMLSLQQYQALAAQCCAPETESSPQRQGRP' A
#
# COMPACT_ATOMS: atom_id res chain seq x y z
N MET A 1 4.48 -1.84 9.46
CA MET A 1 3.24 -1.08 9.20
C MET A 1 2.80 -0.49 10.53
N GLU A 2 2.71 0.84 10.61
CA GLU A 2 2.27 1.52 11.84
C GLU A 2 0.75 1.45 11.96
N ARG A 3 0.23 1.42 13.19
CA ARG A 3 -1.19 1.29 13.48
C ARG A 3 -1.63 2.35 14.47
N ILE A 4 -2.71 3.07 14.16
CA ILE A 4 -3.26 4.16 14.97
C ILE A 4 -4.77 4.01 15.13
N ASP A 5 -5.32 4.51 16.23
CA ASP A 5 -6.77 4.53 16.44
C ASP A 5 -7.45 5.60 15.59
N TYR A 6 -8.72 5.38 15.26
CA TYR A 6 -9.57 6.33 14.53
C TYR A 6 -9.52 7.74 15.14
N LEU A 7 -9.58 7.86 16.47
CA LEU A 7 -9.58 9.15 17.14
C LEU A 7 -8.24 9.89 16.97
N ALA A 8 -7.12 9.16 17.00
CA ALA A 8 -5.80 9.71 16.75
C ALA A 8 -5.63 10.13 15.28
N ALA A 9 -6.14 9.31 14.35
CA ALA A 9 -6.16 9.63 12.93
C ALA A 9 -7.03 10.86 12.64
N GLN A 10 -8.18 10.99 13.29
CA GLN A 10 -9.12 12.10 13.11
C GLN A 10 -8.53 13.41 13.63
N THR A 11 -7.98 13.42 14.84
CA THR A 11 -7.40 14.62 15.46
C THR A 11 -6.14 15.11 14.76
N SER A 12 -5.38 14.19 14.15
CA SER A 12 -4.08 14.49 13.53
C SER A 12 -4.00 14.19 12.04
N LEU A 13 -5.14 14.21 11.32
CA LEU A 13 -5.24 13.73 9.94
C LEU A 13 -4.21 14.36 9.01
N ALA A 14 -4.06 15.69 9.05
CA ALA A 14 -3.12 16.41 8.19
C ALA A 14 -1.66 15.99 8.42
N LYS A 15 -1.29 15.72 9.68
CA LYS A 15 0.05 15.26 10.05
C LYS A 15 0.28 13.83 9.60
N THR A 16 -0.72 12.97 9.77
CA THR A 16 -0.69 11.58 9.31
C THR A 16 -0.55 11.51 7.79
N MET A 17 -1.31 12.30 7.04
CA MET A 17 -1.23 12.37 5.57
C MET A 17 0.17 12.82 5.11
N ARG A 18 0.73 13.89 5.69
CA ARG A 18 2.09 14.33 5.36
C ARG A 18 3.11 13.24 5.64
N ARG A 19 2.99 12.57 6.78
CA ARG A 19 3.91 11.52 7.18
C ARG A 19 3.90 10.35 6.19
N VAL A 20 2.73 9.89 5.74
CA VAL A 20 2.61 8.83 4.73
C VAL A 20 3.31 9.24 3.42
N CYS A 21 3.19 10.50 3.02
CA CYS A 21 3.87 11.01 1.83
C CYS A 21 5.39 11.14 2.02
N GLU A 22 5.87 11.54 3.20
CA GLU A 22 7.30 11.74 3.48
C GLU A 22 8.05 10.42 3.72
N THR A 23 7.41 9.47 4.42
CA THR A 23 8.05 8.21 4.80
C THR A 23 7.80 7.10 3.79
N GLU A 24 6.86 7.29 2.86
CA GLU A 24 6.33 6.24 1.99
C GLU A 24 5.95 4.98 2.80
N GLN A 25 5.41 5.15 4.01
CA GLN A 25 4.96 4.03 4.84
C GLN A 25 3.45 4.03 4.99
N ALA A 26 2.84 2.88 4.77
CA ALA A 26 1.44 2.64 5.01
C ALA A 26 1.11 2.69 6.50
N ILE A 27 -0.02 3.33 6.84
CA ILE A 27 -0.54 3.42 8.21
C ILE A 27 -1.91 2.75 8.26
N ALA A 28 -2.07 1.79 9.16
CA ALA A 28 -3.36 1.17 9.48
C ALA A 28 -4.11 2.02 10.50
N ILE A 29 -5.41 2.21 10.27
CA ILE A 29 -6.32 2.94 11.13
C ILE A 29 -7.38 1.97 11.63
N ASP A 30 -7.45 1.78 12.94
CA ASP A 30 -8.47 0.98 13.59
C ASP A 30 -9.69 1.82 13.93
N GLY A 31 -10.83 1.48 13.31
CA GLY A 31 -12.14 2.02 13.62
C GLY A 31 -12.63 1.56 15.00
N ALA A 32 -13.47 2.37 15.62
CA ALA A 32 -14.16 2.01 16.86
C ALA A 32 -15.17 0.87 16.56
N GLY A 33 -14.70 -0.37 16.60
CA GLY A 33 -15.47 -1.55 16.24
C GLY A 33 -14.61 -2.60 15.56
N LYS A 34 -14.72 -2.69 14.22
CA LYS A 34 -13.98 -3.68 13.40
C LYS A 34 -13.51 -3.14 12.04
N ASP A 35 -13.83 -1.91 11.70
CA ASP A 35 -13.42 -1.33 10.42
C ASP A 35 -11.93 -1.04 10.46
N GLN A 36 -11.17 -1.71 9.61
CA GLN A 36 -9.75 -1.43 9.41
C GLN A 36 -9.55 -0.78 8.07
N VAL A 37 -8.97 0.42 8.08
CA VAL A 37 -8.66 1.17 6.87
C VAL A 37 -7.16 1.37 6.80
N VAL A 38 -6.60 1.38 5.60
CA VAL A 38 -5.18 1.66 5.38
C VAL A 38 -5.04 2.98 4.64
N MET A 39 -4.20 3.87 5.17
CA MET A 39 -3.79 5.08 4.48
C MET A 39 -2.47 4.83 3.76
N LEU A 40 -2.44 5.17 2.48
CA LEU A 40 -1.31 5.00 1.56
C LEU A 40 -1.14 6.31 0.77
N SER A 41 0.07 6.57 0.26
CA SER A 41 0.23 7.61 -0.75
C SER A 41 -0.43 7.18 -2.07
N LEU A 42 -0.87 8.14 -2.86
CA LEU A 42 -1.50 7.85 -4.16
C LEU A 42 -0.54 7.07 -5.08
N GLN A 43 0.74 7.44 -5.08
CA GLN A 43 1.78 6.77 -5.86
C GLN A 43 1.90 5.28 -5.48
N GLN A 44 1.91 4.97 -4.19
CA GLN A 44 1.99 3.58 -3.72
C GLN A 44 0.73 2.79 -4.04
N TYR A 45 -0.44 3.40 -3.90
CA TYR A 45 -1.69 2.77 -4.31
C TYR A 45 -1.68 2.42 -5.82
N GLN A 46 -1.26 3.35 -6.67
CA GLN A 46 -1.15 3.13 -8.11
C GLN A 46 -0.11 2.06 -8.45
N ALA A 47 1.06 2.06 -7.81
CA ALA A 47 2.09 1.05 -8.01
C ALA A 47 1.61 -0.36 -7.62
N LEU A 48 0.90 -0.48 -6.49
CA LEU A 48 0.32 -1.76 -6.05
C LEU A 48 -0.77 -2.24 -7.01
N ALA A 49 -1.67 -1.34 -7.43
CA ALA A 49 -2.71 -1.65 -8.40
C ALA A 49 -2.11 -2.11 -9.73
N ALA A 50 -1.06 -1.43 -10.20
CA ALA A 50 -0.35 -1.80 -11.42
C ALA A 50 0.31 -3.19 -11.30
N GLN A 51 0.92 -3.52 -10.16
CA GLN A 51 1.50 -4.85 -9.92
C GLN A 51 0.44 -5.95 -9.87
N CYS A 52 -0.69 -5.70 -9.21
CA CYS A 52 -1.74 -6.70 -9.04
C CYS A 52 -2.55 -6.95 -10.33
N CYS A 53 -2.73 -5.92 -11.16
CA CYS A 53 -3.47 -6.03 -12.42
C CYS A 53 -2.58 -6.20 -13.65
N ALA A 54 -1.25 -6.20 -13.49
CA ALA A 54 -0.36 -6.57 -14.58
C ALA A 54 -0.58 -8.04 -14.92
N PRO A 55 -0.81 -8.40 -16.20
CA PRO A 55 -0.74 -9.80 -16.60
C PRO A 55 0.65 -10.33 -16.25
N GLU A 56 0.74 -11.54 -15.69
CA GLU A 56 1.99 -12.28 -15.47
C GLU A 56 2.68 -12.51 -16.81
N THR A 57 3.33 -11.46 -17.32
CA THR A 57 4.02 -11.52 -18.59
C THR A 57 5.44 -11.93 -18.25
N GLU A 58 5.67 -13.23 -18.44
CA GLU A 58 6.97 -13.87 -18.69
C GLU A 58 7.73 -14.42 -17.48
N SER A 59 7.36 -15.64 -17.09
CA SER A 59 8.34 -16.65 -16.65
C SER A 59 8.18 -17.92 -17.49
N SER A 60 8.81 -17.93 -18.65
CA SER A 60 9.33 -19.17 -19.24
C SER A 60 10.75 -18.92 -19.70
N PRO A 61 11.76 -19.32 -18.90
CA PRO A 61 13.15 -19.20 -19.30
C PRO A 61 13.44 -20.26 -20.38
N GLN A 62 14.02 -19.79 -21.49
CA GLN A 62 14.96 -20.53 -22.33
C GLN A 62 14.69 -22.04 -22.51
N ARG A 63 13.96 -22.43 -23.57
CA ARG A 63 14.36 -23.62 -24.33
C ARG A 63 15.45 -23.22 -25.32
N GLN A 64 16.65 -22.98 -24.78
CA GLN A 64 17.87 -23.07 -25.57
C GLN A 64 18.11 -24.55 -25.92
N GLY A 65 18.25 -24.82 -27.23
CA GLY A 65 19.14 -25.82 -27.80
C GLY A 65 18.95 -27.30 -27.41
N ARG A 66 18.47 -28.10 -28.36
CA ARG A 66 19.16 -29.35 -28.69
C ARG A 66 19.06 -29.60 -30.20
N PRO A 67 20.16 -29.91 -30.90
CA PRO A 67 20.11 -30.33 -32.31
C PRO A 67 19.38 -31.66 -32.47
#